data_AF-A0AAD4N546-F1
#
_entry.id   AF-A0AAD4N546-F1
#
_cell.length_a   1.000
_cell.length_b   1.000
_cell.length_c   1.000
_cell.angle_alpha   90.00
_cell.angle_beta   90.00
_cell.angle_gamma   90.00
#
_symmetry.space_group_name_H-M   'P 1'
#
loop_
_entity.id
_entity.type
_entity.pdbx_description
1 polymer ?
#
loop_
_entity_poly.entity_id
_entity_poly.type
_entity_poly.pdbx_seq_one_letter_code
_entity_poly.pdbx_strand_id
1 'polypeptide(L)'
;MDSEPQLDLDAEKDSDKFALFKKIQEHKGILFGKFSPNVTKETKESTWNQIRGELIHDGHEFYREKTVKQLRDSIWSLAKTRTIKKYDNAKKPGTGKTAKFTELEKLILAIVDPESPQVKGVDVEEAGIFDTDSENRPPTPITPKGHEGAVHRFAKFAPGPSKRQLEDETSIDDQIKQQKLRKLQLENKKLERENRLLDLLIEEKEIQLSTYETVTAENEIVVNDFNNY
;
A
#
# COMPACT_ATOMS: atom_id res chain seq x y z
N MET A 1 25.80 20.89 -26.26
CA MET A 1 24.50 21.10 -25.58
C MET A 1 23.68 19.88 -25.93
N ASP A 2 24.06 18.76 -25.31
CA ASP A 2 23.44 17.46 -25.54
C ASP A 2 22.17 17.42 -24.70
N SER A 3 21.04 17.64 -25.35
CA SER A 3 19.73 17.41 -24.76
C SER A 3 19.52 15.92 -24.63
N GLU A 4 19.85 15.40 -23.46
CA GLU A 4 19.51 14.05 -23.00
C GLU A 4 17.99 13.82 -23.17
N PRO A 5 17.56 12.72 -23.81
CA PRO A 5 16.15 12.49 -24.08
C PRO A 5 15.47 12.04 -22.78
N GLN A 6 14.72 12.93 -22.13
CA GLN A 6 13.72 12.60 -21.12
C GLN A 6 12.51 11.87 -21.78
N LEU A 7 12.76 10.75 -22.46
CA LEU A 7 11.71 9.89 -22.99
C LEU A 7 11.16 9.00 -21.86
N ASP A 8 9.91 9.28 -21.48
CA ASP A 8 8.87 8.30 -21.15
C ASP A 8 8.96 7.46 -19.85
N LEU A 9 9.69 7.93 -18.82
CA LEU A 9 9.64 7.34 -17.47
C LEU A 9 8.22 7.25 -16.86
N ASP A 10 7.29 8.10 -17.28
CA ASP A 10 5.92 8.09 -16.79
C ASP A 10 4.99 7.16 -17.59
N ALA A 11 5.29 6.91 -18.87
CA ALA A 11 4.55 5.94 -19.68
C ALA A 11 4.91 4.50 -19.30
N GLU A 12 6.19 4.24 -18.99
CA GLU A 12 6.66 2.94 -18.50
C GLU A 12 6.01 2.58 -17.15
N LYS A 13 5.94 3.54 -16.23
CA LYS A 13 5.23 3.37 -14.94
C LYS A 13 3.74 3.10 -15.10
N ASP A 14 3.10 3.66 -16.11
CA ASP A 14 1.68 3.42 -16.38
C ASP A 14 1.45 2.06 -17.05
N SER A 15 2.39 1.61 -17.90
CA SER A 15 2.42 0.25 -18.45
C SER A 15 2.55 -0.80 -17.34
N ASP A 16 3.49 -0.61 -16.41
CA ASP A 16 3.70 -1.50 -15.27
C ASP A 16 2.45 -1.60 -14.39
N LYS A 17 1.81 -0.47 -14.07
CA LYS A 17 0.57 -0.46 -13.29
C LYS A 17 -0.56 -1.17 -14.02
N PHE A 18 -0.66 -0.97 -15.34
CA PHE A 18 -1.67 -1.62 -16.16
C PHE A 18 -1.52 -3.14 -16.10
N ALA A 19 -0.30 -3.65 -16.26
CA ALA A 19 -0.01 -5.08 -16.14
C ALA A 19 -0.37 -5.64 -14.76
N LEU A 20 0.01 -4.92 -13.69
CA LEU A 20 -0.36 -5.28 -12.31
C LEU A 20 -1.87 -5.39 -12.14
N PHE A 21 -2.64 -4.40 -12.58
CA PHE A 21 -4.09 -4.42 -12.41
C PHE A 21 -4.76 -5.50 -13.27
N LYS A 22 -4.21 -5.80 -14.45
CA LYS A 22 -4.68 -6.91 -15.27
C LYS A 22 -4.54 -8.25 -14.54
N LYS A 23 -3.37 -8.51 -13.95
CA LYS A 23 -3.14 -9.71 -13.12
C LYS A 23 -4.03 -9.75 -11.88
N ILE A 24 -4.22 -8.62 -11.20
CA ILE A 24 -5.16 -8.53 -10.07
C ILE A 24 -6.59 -8.87 -10.50
N GLN A 25 -7.00 -8.46 -11.70
CA GLN A 25 -8.32 -8.78 -12.25
C GLN A 25 -8.47 -10.29 -12.50
N GLU A 26 -7.47 -10.94 -13.09
CA GLU A 26 -7.45 -12.39 -13.33
C GLU A 26 -7.60 -13.18 -12.01
N HIS A 27 -6.98 -12.71 -10.93
CA HIS A 27 -7.04 -13.32 -9.61
C HIS A 27 -8.12 -12.73 -8.67
N LYS A 28 -9.04 -11.89 -9.19
CA LYS A 28 -10.04 -11.16 -8.39
C LYS A 28 -10.84 -12.08 -7.46
N GLY A 29 -11.21 -13.27 -7.93
CA GLY A 29 -12.02 -14.23 -7.17
C GLY A 29 -11.37 -14.70 -5.86
N ILE A 30 -10.04 -14.82 -5.83
CA ILE A 30 -9.30 -15.24 -4.63
C ILE A 30 -8.99 -14.02 -3.76
N LEU A 31 -8.58 -12.90 -4.37
CA LEU A 31 -8.20 -11.69 -3.64
C LEU A 31 -9.40 -11.01 -2.96
N PHE A 32 -10.51 -10.91 -3.67
CA PHE A 32 -11.70 -10.13 -3.29
C PHE A 32 -12.99 -10.95 -3.26
N GLY A 33 -12.92 -12.28 -3.42
CA GLY A 33 -14.08 -13.14 -3.29
C GLY A 33 -14.80 -12.97 -1.95
N LYS A 34 -16.13 -13.13 -1.98
CA LYS A 34 -16.96 -13.23 -0.76
C LYS A 34 -16.45 -14.38 0.10
N PHE A 35 -16.68 -14.31 1.41
CA PHE A 35 -16.26 -15.28 2.42
C PHE A 35 -16.51 -16.72 1.95
N SER A 36 -15.49 -17.30 1.33
CA SER A 36 -15.45 -18.71 0.97
C SER A 36 -14.51 -19.36 1.98
N PRO A 37 -14.87 -20.53 2.53
CA PRO A 37 -14.00 -21.25 3.46
C PRO A 37 -12.62 -21.57 2.85
N ASN A 38 -12.50 -21.55 1.51
CA ASN A 38 -11.26 -21.80 0.79
C ASN A 38 -10.37 -20.56 0.62
N VAL A 39 -10.86 -19.36 0.95
CA VAL A 39 -10.10 -18.11 0.80
C VAL A 39 -9.62 -17.65 2.17
N THR A 40 -8.45 -18.14 2.57
CA THR A 40 -7.80 -17.73 3.82
C THR A 40 -6.88 -16.52 3.61
N LYS A 41 -6.42 -15.92 4.71
CA LYS A 41 -5.41 -14.85 4.67
C LYS A 41 -4.13 -15.32 3.96
N GLU A 42 -3.71 -16.56 4.23
CA GLU A 42 -2.53 -17.17 3.63
C GLU A 42 -2.70 -17.36 2.12
N THR A 43 -3.87 -17.82 1.68
CA THR A 43 -4.17 -17.95 0.25
C THR A 43 -4.07 -16.59 -0.45
N LYS A 44 -4.62 -15.52 0.14
CA LYS A 44 -4.51 -14.17 -0.44
C LYS A 44 -3.07 -13.69 -0.53
N GLU A 45 -2.27 -13.90 0.52
CA GLU A 45 -0.86 -13.51 0.54
C GLU A 45 -0.04 -14.32 -0.47
N SER A 46 -0.31 -15.62 -0.60
CA SER A 46 0.27 -16.48 -1.63
C SER A 46 -0.08 -15.99 -3.04
N THR A 47 -1.35 -15.64 -3.30
CA THR A 47 -1.77 -15.08 -4.60
C THR A 47 -1.08 -13.77 -4.93
N TRP A 48 -0.88 -12.87 -3.96
CA TRP A 48 -0.12 -11.65 -4.22
C TRP A 48 1.36 -11.93 -4.54
N ASN A 49 1.97 -12.91 -3.89
CA ASN A 49 3.33 -13.33 -4.23
C ASN A 49 3.40 -13.93 -5.63
N GLN A 50 2.40 -14.74 -6.00
CA GLN A 50 2.26 -15.29 -7.35
C GLN A 50 2.16 -14.18 -8.40
N ILE A 51 1.25 -13.22 -8.22
CA ILE A 51 1.10 -12.07 -9.14
C ILE A 51 2.42 -11.32 -9.31
N ARG A 52 3.14 -11.07 -8.21
CA ARG A 52 4.45 -10.41 -8.28
C ARG A 52 5.47 -11.25 -9.06
N GLY A 53 5.49 -12.56 -8.85
CA GLY A 53 6.37 -13.48 -9.59
C GLY A 53 6.08 -13.47 -11.08
N GLU A 54 4.80 -13.50 -11.46
CA GLU A 54 4.37 -13.42 -12.85
C GLU A 54 4.76 -12.08 -13.50
N LEU A 55 4.57 -10.96 -12.80
CA LEU A 55 4.97 -9.64 -13.33
C LEU A 55 6.49 -9.56 -13.58
N ILE A 56 7.31 -10.11 -12.68
CA ILE A 56 8.76 -10.15 -12.86
C ILE A 56 9.13 -11.05 -14.05
N HIS A 57 8.45 -12.19 -14.18
CA HIS A 57 8.65 -13.11 -15.31
C HIS A 57 8.26 -12.46 -16.65
N ASP A 58 7.20 -11.65 -16.66
CA ASP A 58 6.70 -10.94 -17.84
C ASP A 58 7.54 -9.69 -18.19
N GLY A 59 8.63 -9.43 -17.46
CA GLY A 59 9.61 -8.37 -17.76
C GLY A 59 9.40 -7.06 -16.99
N HIS A 60 8.44 -7.00 -16.06
CA HIS A 60 8.19 -5.81 -15.24
C HIS A 60 9.15 -5.74 -14.04
N GLU A 61 10.41 -5.39 -14.30
CA GLU A 61 11.49 -5.40 -13.30
C GLU A 61 11.25 -4.43 -12.14
N PHE A 62 10.47 -3.37 -12.34
CA PHE A 62 10.06 -2.44 -11.28
C PHE A 62 9.51 -3.16 -10.04
N TYR A 63 8.83 -4.30 -10.22
CA TYR A 63 8.25 -5.07 -9.12
C TYR A 63 9.24 -6.02 -8.42
N ARG A 64 10.43 -6.24 -8.97
CA ARG A 64 11.48 -7.07 -8.37
C ARG A 64 11.94 -6.52 -7.02
N GLU A 65 12.04 -5.21 -6.87
CA GLU A 65 12.47 -4.59 -5.62
C GLU A 65 11.32 -4.33 -4.65
N LYS A 66 10.07 -4.38 -5.14
CA LYS A 66 8.90 -4.08 -4.33
C LYS A 66 8.46 -5.30 -3.55
N THR A 67 8.09 -5.08 -2.29
CA THR A 67 7.44 -6.09 -1.47
C THR A 67 5.97 -6.23 -1.84
N VAL A 68 5.37 -7.40 -1.61
CA VAL A 68 3.92 -7.62 -1.77
C VAL A 68 3.08 -6.59 -1.01
N LYS A 69 3.53 -6.18 0.19
CA LYS A 69 2.88 -5.12 0.97
C LYS A 69 2.85 -3.78 0.21
N GLN A 70 3.93 -3.41 -0.47
CA GLN A 70 3.95 -2.18 -1.28
C GLN A 70 3.04 -2.28 -2.50
N LEU A 71 2.97 -3.43 -3.18
CA LEU A 71 2.04 -3.64 -4.29
C LEU A 71 0.59 -3.45 -3.81
N ARG A 72 0.24 -4.09 -2.71
CA ARG A 72 -1.13 -4.09 -2.16
C ARG A 72 -1.51 -2.76 -1.51
N ASP A 73 -0.71 -2.31 -0.54
CA ASP A 73 -1.07 -1.21 0.36
C ASP A 73 -0.70 0.16 -0.20
N SER A 74 0.28 0.22 -1.10
CA SER A 74 0.65 1.47 -1.76
C SER A 74 0.05 1.53 -3.17
N ILE A 75 0.49 0.67 -4.09
CA ILE A 75 0.16 0.83 -5.52
C ILE A 75 -1.34 0.60 -5.76
N TRP A 76 -1.85 -0.56 -5.36
CA TRP A 76 -3.27 -0.90 -5.52
C TRP A 76 -4.18 0.00 -4.68
N SER A 77 -3.91 0.15 -3.38
CA SER A 77 -4.77 0.94 -2.48
C SER A 77 -4.88 2.42 -2.90
N LEU A 78 -3.76 3.06 -3.28
CA LEU A 78 -3.77 4.45 -3.74
C LEU A 78 -4.54 4.59 -5.06
N ALA A 79 -4.30 3.70 -6.03
CA ALA A 79 -4.98 3.72 -7.31
C ALA A 79 -6.49 3.52 -7.12
N LYS A 80 -6.88 2.50 -6.35
CA LYS A 80 -8.27 2.24 -5.97
C LYS A 80 -8.94 3.46 -5.36
N THR A 81 -8.34 4.05 -4.33
CA THR A 81 -8.92 5.20 -3.61
C THR A 81 -9.11 6.41 -4.53
N ARG A 82 -8.12 6.71 -5.38
CA ARG A 82 -8.20 7.80 -6.35
C ARG A 82 -9.32 7.58 -7.38
N THR A 83 -9.41 6.37 -7.93
CA THR A 83 -10.43 6.01 -8.91
C THR A 83 -11.84 6.08 -8.32
N ILE A 84 -12.05 5.54 -7.11
CA ILE A 84 -13.36 5.61 -6.42
C ILE A 84 -13.73 7.06 -6.14
N LYS A 85 -12.82 7.87 -5.59
CA LYS A 85 -13.09 9.30 -5.32
C LYS A 85 -13.47 10.05 -6.60
N LYS A 86 -12.81 9.75 -7.72
CA LYS A 86 -13.15 10.33 -9.03
C LYS A 86 -14.54 9.87 -9.50
N TYR A 87 -14.86 8.59 -9.33
CA TYR A 87 -16.17 8.04 -9.66
C TYR A 87 -17.30 8.67 -8.84
N ASP A 88 -17.13 8.78 -7.52
CA ASP A 88 -18.12 9.38 -6.63
C ASP A 88 -18.35 10.86 -6.96
N ASN A 89 -17.28 11.60 -7.25
CA ASN A 89 -17.39 12.99 -7.68
C ASN A 89 -18.09 13.13 -9.05
N ALA A 90 -17.94 12.16 -9.94
CA ALA A 90 -18.63 12.14 -11.23
C ALA A 90 -20.13 11.83 -11.10
N LYS A 91 -20.52 11.05 -10.08
CA LYS A 91 -21.91 10.66 -9.82
C LYS A 91 -22.72 11.77 -9.13
N LYS A 92 -22.07 12.72 -8.46
CA LYS A 92 -22.76 13.83 -7.77
C LYS A 92 -23.51 14.73 -8.77
N PRO A 93 -24.83 14.91 -8.63
CA PRO A 93 -25.60 15.80 -9.50
C PRO A 93 -25.15 17.26 -9.29
N GLY A 94 -25.06 18.03 -10.37
CA GLY A 94 -24.72 19.46 -10.36
C GLY A 94 -23.30 19.81 -10.81
N THR A 95 -22.43 18.84 -11.09
CA THR A 95 -21.03 19.12 -11.50
C THR A 95 -20.84 19.34 -13.01
N GLY A 96 -21.87 19.09 -13.84
CA GLY A 96 -21.91 19.42 -15.28
C GLY A 96 -20.83 18.78 -16.17
N LYS A 97 -19.87 18.04 -15.61
CA LYS A 97 -18.74 17.43 -16.32
C LYS A 97 -18.92 15.91 -16.34
N THR A 98 -19.11 15.36 -17.53
CA THR A 98 -18.97 13.92 -17.77
C THR A 98 -17.51 13.54 -17.49
N ALA A 99 -17.25 12.85 -16.37
CA ALA A 99 -15.89 12.47 -16.01
C ALA A 99 -15.33 11.48 -17.04
N LYS A 100 -14.18 11.83 -17.63
CA LYS A 100 -13.43 10.92 -18.50
C LYS A 100 -12.56 10.01 -17.64
N PHE A 101 -12.80 8.70 -17.72
CA PHE A 101 -11.99 7.70 -17.06
C PHE A 101 -10.92 7.16 -18.00
N THR A 102 -9.68 7.05 -17.52
CA THR A 102 -8.60 6.39 -18.25
C THR A 102 -8.83 4.88 -18.31
N GLU A 103 -8.14 4.17 -19.19
CA GLU A 103 -8.27 2.71 -19.31
C GLU A 103 -7.89 1.99 -18.01
N LEU A 104 -6.84 2.47 -17.36
CA LEU A 104 -6.41 2.01 -16.04
C LEU A 104 -7.51 2.20 -14.98
N GLU A 105 -8.18 3.35 -14.97
CA GLU A 105 -9.30 3.59 -14.03
C GLU A 105 -10.51 2.69 -14.32
N LYS A 106 -10.84 2.46 -15.59
CA LYS A 106 -11.90 1.52 -15.99
C LYS A 106 -11.60 0.10 -15.51
N LEU A 107 -10.33 -0.32 -15.62
CA LEU A 107 -9.87 -1.62 -15.14
C LEU A 107 -10.03 -1.75 -13.62
N ILE A 108 -9.65 -0.72 -12.87
CA ILE A 108 -9.83 -0.68 -11.41
C ILE A 108 -11.32 -0.74 -11.04
N LEU A 109 -12.18 0.01 -11.73
CA LEU A 109 -13.63 -0.04 -11.49
C LEU A 109 -14.19 -1.45 -11.74
N ALA A 110 -13.73 -2.15 -12.79
CA ALA A 110 -14.14 -3.53 -13.05
C ALA A 110 -13.70 -4.51 -11.95
N ILE A 111 -12.53 -4.27 -11.33
CA ILE A 111 -12.05 -5.08 -10.21
C ILE A 111 -12.87 -4.81 -8.95
N VAL A 112 -13.09 -3.55 -8.60
CA VAL A 112 -13.79 -3.16 -7.36
C VAL A 112 -15.28 -3.48 -7.43
N ASP A 113 -15.85 -3.42 -8.63
CA ASP A 113 -17.28 -3.58 -8.90
C ASP A 113 -18.12 -2.51 -8.16
N PRO A 114 -18.44 -1.36 -8.79
CA PRO A 114 -19.10 -0.24 -8.11
C PRO A 114 -20.52 -0.55 -7.62
N GLU A 115 -21.11 -1.67 -8.02
CA GLU A 115 -22.40 -2.17 -7.52
C GLU A 115 -22.24 -3.17 -6.35
N SER A 116 -21.02 -3.45 -5.91
CA SER A 116 -20.75 -4.27 -4.72
C SER A 116 -21.22 -3.52 -3.45
N PRO A 117 -21.88 -4.21 -2.48
CA PRO A 117 -22.27 -3.65 -1.18
C PRO A 117 -21.12 -3.09 -0.33
N GLN A 118 -19.87 -3.26 -0.78
CA GLN A 118 -18.68 -2.69 -0.16
C GLN A 118 -18.41 -1.23 -0.57
N VAL A 119 -19.08 -0.73 -1.63
CA VAL A 119 -18.90 0.64 -2.18
C VAL A 119 -20.17 1.46 -2.02
N LYS A 120 -21.34 0.89 -2.29
CA LYS A 120 -22.59 1.41 -1.74
C LYS A 120 -22.57 1.07 -0.25
N GLY A 121 -22.14 2.02 0.59
CA GLY A 121 -22.49 1.96 2.01
C GLY A 121 -23.96 1.58 2.08
N VAL A 122 -24.27 0.56 2.87
CA VAL A 122 -25.64 0.06 3.02
C VAL A 122 -26.51 1.27 3.35
N ASP A 123 -27.26 1.74 2.36
CA ASP A 123 -28.40 2.62 2.59
C ASP A 123 -29.37 1.71 3.35
N VAL A 124 -29.26 1.75 4.68
CA VAL A 124 -30.34 1.30 5.54
C VAL A 124 -31.44 2.31 5.27
N GLU A 125 -32.25 2.03 4.25
CA GLU A 125 -33.57 2.62 4.16
C GLU A 125 -34.24 2.26 5.49
N GLU A 126 -34.32 3.26 6.35
CA GLU A 126 -35.06 3.27 7.60
C GLU A 126 -36.48 2.86 7.24
N ALA A 127 -36.75 1.56 7.37
CA ALA A 127 -38.06 1.00 7.13
C ALA A 127 -39.01 1.72 8.09
N GLY A 128 -39.84 2.58 7.50
CA GLY A 128 -40.93 3.24 8.20
C GLY A 128 -41.82 2.18 8.81
N ILE A 129 -41.70 2.01 10.12
CA ILE A 129 -42.69 1.30 10.93
C ILE A 129 -43.84 2.29 11.10
N PHE A 130 -44.78 2.19 10.16
CA PHE A 130 -46.12 2.74 10.29
C PHE A 130 -46.92 1.71 11.08
N ASP A 131 -47.04 1.90 12.40
CA ASP A 131 -48.05 1.22 13.21
C ASP A 131 -49.07 2.26 13.70
N THR A 132 -50.13 2.40 12.91
CA THR A 132 -51.43 2.89 13.36
C THR A 132 -52.18 1.72 14.00
N ASP A 133 -52.35 1.73 15.32
CA ASP A 133 -53.65 1.99 15.99
C ASP A 133 -53.78 1.40 17.39
N SER A 134 -54.48 2.21 18.21
CA SER A 134 -55.39 1.85 19.30
C SER A 134 -54.89 1.73 20.75
N GLU A 135 -55.42 2.69 21.53
CA GLU A 135 -55.99 2.61 22.88
C GLU A 135 -55.20 1.93 24.02
N ASN A 136 -54.90 2.76 25.03
CA ASN A 136 -55.53 2.74 26.36
C ASN A 136 -54.48 2.94 27.48
N ARG A 137 -54.37 4.16 28.03
CA ARG A 137 -53.91 4.39 29.43
C ARG A 137 -54.22 5.82 29.93
N PRO A 138 -54.42 5.98 31.25
CA PRO A 138 -55.31 6.96 31.88
C PRO A 138 -54.69 8.33 32.18
N PRO A 139 -55.50 9.36 32.49
CA PRO A 139 -55.05 10.74 32.69
C PRO A 139 -54.52 10.96 34.11
N THR A 140 -53.42 11.69 34.22
CA THR A 140 -52.94 12.25 35.50
C THR A 140 -52.75 13.77 35.38
N PRO A 141 -52.88 14.50 36.50
CA PRO A 141 -53.63 15.75 36.53
C PRO A 141 -52.78 17.00 36.31
N ILE A 142 -53.50 18.00 35.79
CA ILE A 142 -53.11 19.39 35.65
C ILE A 142 -53.08 20.04 37.04
N THR A 143 -52.01 20.75 37.36
CA THR A 143 -52.06 21.86 38.33
C THR A 143 -51.32 23.08 37.77
N PRO A 144 -51.97 24.27 37.71
CA PRO A 144 -51.41 25.50 37.14
C PRO A 144 -51.02 26.54 38.21
N LYS A 145 -50.43 27.65 37.72
CA LYS A 145 -50.06 28.95 38.34
C LYS A 145 -48.59 29.06 38.76
N GLY A 146 -47.83 30.10 38.44
CA GLY A 146 -48.10 31.40 37.82
C GLY A 146 -47.02 32.41 38.27
N HIS A 147 -46.90 33.53 37.54
CA HIS A 147 -46.01 34.71 37.70
C HIS A 147 -44.81 34.72 36.72
N GLU A 148 -44.93 35.44 35.60
CA GLU A 148 -44.84 36.92 35.42
C GLU A 148 -43.43 37.49 35.66
N GLY A 149 -42.91 38.18 34.65
CA GLY A 149 -41.97 39.28 34.85
C GLY A 149 -40.59 39.12 34.21
N ALA A 150 -40.47 39.65 32.99
CA ALA A 150 -39.38 40.50 32.49
C ALA A 150 -37.92 40.13 32.85
N VAL A 151 -37.08 39.87 31.84
CA VAL A 151 -36.20 40.89 31.22
C VAL A 151 -35.29 40.24 30.16
N HIS A 152 -35.17 40.91 29.02
CA HIS A 152 -34.12 40.72 28.04
C HIS A 152 -32.73 40.61 28.70
N ARG A 153 -32.01 39.52 28.40
CA ARG A 153 -30.55 39.57 28.26
C ARG A 153 -30.14 38.62 27.14
N PHE A 154 -29.64 39.22 26.06
CA PHE A 154 -28.96 38.56 24.96
C PHE A 154 -27.88 37.62 25.50
N ALA A 155 -28.15 36.32 25.49
CA ALA A 155 -27.11 35.32 25.63
C ALA A 155 -26.28 35.36 24.35
N LYS A 156 -25.07 35.88 24.48
CA LYS A 156 -24.04 35.88 23.44
C LYS A 156 -23.91 34.45 22.91
N PHE A 157 -24.22 34.26 21.63
CA PHE A 157 -23.84 33.07 20.89
C PHE A 157 -22.37 32.78 21.18
N ALA A 158 -22.09 31.65 21.83
CA ALA A 158 -20.76 31.11 21.85
C ALA A 158 -20.37 30.83 20.38
N PRO A 159 -19.26 31.37 19.87
CA PRO A 159 -18.79 31.00 18.55
C PRO A 159 -18.45 29.51 18.59
N GLY A 160 -19.08 28.74 17.72
CA GLY A 160 -18.79 27.32 17.54
C GLY A 160 -17.31 27.10 17.21
N PRO A 161 -16.80 25.88 17.43
CA PRO A 161 -15.41 25.54 17.14
C PRO A 161 -15.18 25.56 15.63
N SER A 162 -14.74 26.70 15.13
CA SER A 162 -14.26 26.90 13.77
C SER A 162 -12.75 26.64 13.75
N LYS A 163 -12.32 25.83 12.76
CA LYS A 163 -10.94 25.64 12.28
C LYS A 163 -9.95 24.94 13.22
N ARG A 164 -9.88 23.61 13.07
CA ARG A 164 -8.60 22.88 13.09
C ARG A 164 -8.40 22.25 11.72
N GLN A 165 -7.77 23.00 10.83
CA GLN A 165 -7.14 22.45 9.63
C GLN A 165 -5.71 22.96 9.62
N LEU A 166 -4.80 22.09 9.17
CA LEU A 166 -3.47 22.39 8.62
C LEU A 166 -2.23 22.40 9.53
N GLU A 167 -2.00 21.42 10.43
CA GLU A 167 -0.63 21.23 11.00
C GLU A 167 -0.10 19.78 11.09
N ASP A 168 -0.83 18.72 10.71
CA ASP A 168 -0.38 17.33 10.97
C ASP A 168 0.13 16.52 9.75
N GLU A 169 0.04 17.03 8.52
CA GLU A 169 0.48 16.23 7.34
C GLU A 169 2.00 16.15 7.18
N THR A 170 2.75 17.16 7.63
CA THR A 170 4.24 17.17 7.57
C THR A 170 4.87 16.17 8.54
N SER A 171 4.21 15.90 9.67
CA SER A 171 4.68 14.99 10.72
C SER A 171 4.74 13.52 10.26
N ILE A 172 3.72 13.08 9.50
CA ILE A 172 3.64 11.71 8.98
C ILE A 172 4.70 11.48 7.91
N ASP A 173 4.88 12.44 7.00
CA ASP A 173 5.89 12.35 5.94
C ASP A 173 7.31 12.30 6.48
N ASP A 174 7.60 13.09 7.52
CA ASP A 174 8.90 13.07 8.18
C ASP A 174 9.13 11.76 8.95
N GLN A 175 8.09 11.18 9.54
CA GLN A 175 8.16 9.86 10.18
C GLN A 175 8.45 8.76 9.16
N ILE A 176 7.83 8.80 7.98
CA ILE A 176 8.10 7.87 6.87
C ILE A 176 9.53 8.02 6.36
N LYS A 177 10.02 9.25 6.19
CA LYS A 177 11.42 9.51 5.78
C LYS A 177 12.40 8.97 6.81
N GLN A 178 12.16 9.17 8.10
CA GLN A 178 13.01 8.64 9.17
C GLN A 178 13.03 7.10 9.19
N GLN A 179 11.88 6.45 8.98
CA GLN A 179 11.83 4.99 8.89
C GLN A 179 12.61 4.46 7.69
N LYS A 180 12.48 5.11 6.52
CA LYS A 180 13.26 4.76 5.32
C LYS A 180 14.75 4.94 5.56
N LEU A 181 15.16 6.05 6.19
CA LEU A 181 16.56 6.33 6.49
C LEU A 181 17.15 5.27 7.43
N ARG A 182 16.43 4.89 8.48
CA ARG A 182 16.85 3.81 9.39
C ARG A 182 17.00 2.47 8.67
N LYS A 183 16.07 2.14 7.76
CA LYS A 183 16.14 0.92 6.97
C LYS A 183 17.39 0.92 6.08
N LEU A 184 17.66 2.03 5.40
CA LEU A 184 18.83 2.19 4.54
C LEU A 184 20.15 2.08 5.34
N GLN A 185 20.20 2.65 6.54
CA GLN A 185 21.37 2.52 7.41
C GLN A 185 21.63 1.08 7.86
N LEU A 186 20.57 0.32 8.14
CA LEU A 186 20.70 -1.10 8.49
C LEU A 186 21.19 -1.94 7.32
N GLU A 187 20.70 -1.63 6.11
CA GLU A 187 21.13 -2.28 4.88
C GLU A 187 22.59 -2.00 4.55
N ASN A 188 23.03 -0.74 4.65
CA ASN A 188 24.45 -0.38 4.50
C ASN A 188 25.34 -1.11 5.51
N LYS A 189 24.94 -1.17 6.79
CA LYS A 189 25.69 -1.94 7.81
C LYS A 189 25.69 -3.44 7.56
N LYS A 190 24.72 -3.96 6.81
CA LYS A 190 24.70 -5.37 6.40
C LYS A 190 25.68 -5.59 5.24
N LEU A 191 25.64 -4.72 4.24
CA LEU A 191 26.57 -4.75 3.10
C LEU A 191 28.02 -4.55 3.54
N GLU A 192 28.30 -3.64 4.47
CA GLU A 192 29.66 -3.47 5.04
C GLU A 192 30.17 -4.75 5.71
N ARG A 193 29.29 -5.48 6.42
CA ARG A 193 29.65 -6.76 7.04
C ARG A 193 29.90 -7.85 6.00
N GLU A 194 29.07 -7.89 4.96
CA GLU A 194 29.22 -8.85 3.86
C GLU A 194 30.50 -8.61 3.06
N ASN A 195 30.80 -7.36 2.71
CA ASN A 195 32.05 -6.99 2.06
C ASN A 195 33.27 -7.37 2.92
N ARG A 196 33.22 -7.09 4.23
CA ARG A 196 34.30 -7.49 5.13
C ARG A 196 34.50 -9.01 5.20
N LEU A 197 33.42 -9.79 5.10
CA LEU A 197 33.52 -11.25 5.04
C LEU A 197 34.15 -11.72 3.73
N LEU A 198 33.83 -11.08 2.62
CA LEU A 198 34.46 -11.38 1.33
C LEU A 198 35.95 -11.05 1.34
N ASP A 199 36.34 -9.92 1.90
CA ASP A 199 37.76 -9.53 2.03
C ASP A 199 38.55 -10.57 2.83
N LEU A 200 38.00 -11.04 3.95
CA LEU A 200 38.64 -12.09 4.77
C LEU A 200 38.74 -13.43 4.02
N LEU A 201 37.74 -13.76 3.20
CA LEU A 201 37.72 -14.99 2.42
C LEU A 201 38.73 -14.94 1.28
N ILE A 202 38.92 -13.77 0.68
CA ILE A 202 39.99 -13.52 -0.30
C ILE A 202 41.36 -13.69 0.37
N GLU A 203 41.58 -13.05 1.51
CA GLU A 203 42.84 -13.16 2.27
C GLU A 203 43.14 -14.62 2.67
N GLU A 204 42.13 -15.36 3.13
CA GLU A 204 42.27 -16.80 3.44
C GLU A 204 42.70 -17.60 2.20
N LYS A 205 42.12 -17.30 1.02
CA LYS A 205 42.47 -17.98 -0.23
C LYS A 205 43.88 -17.64 -0.70
N GLU A 206 44.32 -16.40 -0.54
CA GLU A 206 45.69 -15.99 -0.85
C GLU A 206 46.71 -16.70 0.04
N ILE A 207 46.43 -16.84 1.34
CA ILE A 207 47.26 -17.61 2.28
C ILE A 207 47.30 -19.10 1.87
N GLN A 208 46.16 -19.69 1.52
CA GLN A 208 46.10 -21.09 1.05
C GLN A 208 46.91 -21.31 -0.23
N LEU A 209 46.87 -20.37 -1.17
CA LEU A 209 47.67 -20.43 -2.40
C LEU A 209 49.16 -20.32 -2.10
N SER A 210 49.57 -19.34 -1.29
CA SER A 210 50.97 -19.13 -0.91
C SER A 210 51.56 -20.35 -0.18
N THR A 211 50.80 -20.96 0.75
CA THR A 211 51.25 -22.17 1.46
C THR A 211 51.38 -23.38 0.53
N TYR A 212 50.48 -23.53 -0.45
CA TYR A 212 50.59 -24.59 -1.45
C TYR A 212 51.86 -24.42 -2.30
N GLU A 213 52.14 -23.20 -2.77
CA GLU A 213 53.33 -22.89 -3.57
C GLU A 213 54.63 -23.21 -2.80
N THR A 214 54.70 -22.86 -1.50
CA THR A 214 55.87 -23.19 -0.67
C THR A 214 56.06 -24.70 -0.51
N VAL A 215 54.98 -25.46 -0.28
CA VAL A 215 55.06 -26.92 -0.12
C VAL A 215 55.47 -27.59 -1.44
N THR A 216 54.99 -27.10 -2.58
CA THR A 216 55.43 -27.61 -3.88
C THR A 216 56.91 -27.34 -4.14
N ALA A 217 57.41 -26.13 -3.82
CA ALA A 217 58.81 -25.78 -4.00
C ALA A 217 59.74 -26.63 -3.11
N GLU A 218 59.36 -26.89 -1.86
CA GLU A 218 60.12 -27.77 -0.96
C GLU A 218 60.17 -29.21 -1.46
N ASN A 219 59.05 -29.74 -1.97
CA ASN A 219 59.02 -31.09 -2.53
C ASN A 219 59.87 -31.23 -3.80
N GLU A 220 59.91 -30.22 -4.68
CA GLU A 220 60.77 -30.24 -5.87
C GLU A 220 62.27 -30.25 -5.52
N ILE A 221 62.68 -29.53 -4.47
CA ILE A 221 64.07 -29.56 -3.98
C ILE A 221 64.44 -30.97 -3.49
N VAL A 222 63.58 -31.60 -2.68
CA VAL A 222 63.82 -32.95 -2.15
C VAL A 222 63.91 -34.01 -3.26
N VAL A 223 63.06 -33.92 -4.28
CA VAL A 223 63.07 -34.86 -5.41
C VAL A 223 64.33 -34.70 -6.28
N ASN A 224 64.80 -33.47 -6.50
CA ASN A 224 66.02 -33.22 -7.26
C ASN A 224 67.28 -33.69 -6.53
N ASP A 225 67.33 -33.57 -5.19
CA ASP A 225 68.45 -34.07 -4.40
C ASP A 225 68.51 -35.61 -4.38
N PHE A 226 67.36 -36.29 -4.45
CA PHE A 226 67.29 -37.76 -4.49
C PHE A 226 67.72 -38.37 -5.83
N ASN A 227 67.59 -37.64 -6.94
CA ASN A 227 67.97 -38.12 -8.28
C ASN A 227 69.44 -37.89 -8.64
N ASN A 228 70.21 -37.21 -7.79
CA ASN A 228 71.64 -36.92 -8.00
C ASN A 228 72.60 -37.87 -7.24
N TYR A 229 72.08 -38.94 -6.62
CA TYR A 229 72.84 -40.03 -6.00
C TYR A 229 72.60 -41.35 -6.73
#